data_AF-A0A0D3VFM3-F1
#
_entry.id   AF-A0A0D3VFM3-F1
#
_cell.length_a   1.000
_cell.length_b   1.000
_cell.length_c   1.000
_cell.angle_alpha   90.00
_cell.angle_beta   90.00
_cell.angle_gamma   90.00
#
_symmetry.space_group_name_H-M   'P 1'
#
loop_
_entity.id
_entity.type
_entity.pdbx_description
1 polymer ?
#
loop_
_entity_poly.entity_id
_entity_poly.type
_entity_poly.pdbx_seq_one_letter_code
_entity_poly.pdbx_strand_id
1 'polypeptide(L)'
;MFTYLYPQFNKGRILKTEMLTNLRDFPREFVDIHYADYSDGIVTGANLEVGPKHLIISPGIVRHEGRLYTLNKSTELAYLATGKELVVKIRFLEVKEGSDLTVYTSEIVLDEQVECKSTELELGRFKLKEGARLRQDYQNFADFTTEYNTLNVLHTSYAAHGESTVSPLVMRYFADQMLRSGSADPRDLVFAMMCANEGIVSRSLILHYISGRMGIAYKDYTHVQIHKHLSRILDNVRSGGKARGSLAAGGPQRVIVD
;
A
#
# COMPACT_ATOMS: atom_id res chain seq x y z
N MET A 1 -10.28 -5.77 32.59
CA MET A 1 -9.83 -7.09 33.07
C MET A 1 -9.71 -8.01 31.87
N PHE A 2 -8.54 -8.63 31.63
CA PHE A 2 -8.39 -9.60 30.53
C PHE A 2 -9.06 -10.92 30.92
N THR A 3 -9.84 -11.50 30.01
CA THR A 3 -10.64 -12.72 30.26
C THR A 3 -10.41 -13.71 29.13
N TYR A 4 -10.27 -15.00 29.44
CA TYR A 4 -10.14 -16.08 28.46
C TYR A 4 -11.32 -17.04 28.61
N LEU A 5 -12.20 -17.07 27.60
CA LEU A 5 -13.39 -17.90 27.55
C LEU A 5 -13.19 -18.98 26.49
N TYR A 6 -13.42 -20.24 26.85
CA TYR A 6 -13.29 -21.38 25.94
C TYR A 6 -14.50 -22.30 26.07
N PRO A 7 -15.38 -22.38 25.05
CA PRO A 7 -16.57 -23.23 25.10
C PRO A 7 -16.19 -24.72 25.03
N GLN A 8 -16.66 -25.53 25.98
CA GLN A 8 -16.44 -26.98 25.99
C GLN A 8 -17.56 -27.73 25.27
N PHE A 9 -17.24 -28.32 24.11
CA PHE A 9 -18.16 -29.15 23.33
C PHE A 9 -18.00 -30.63 23.68
N ASN A 10 -18.89 -31.14 24.52
CA ASN A 10 -18.89 -32.54 24.96
C ASN A 10 -20.17 -33.24 24.50
N LYS A 11 -20.05 -34.51 24.08
CA LYS A 11 -21.18 -35.35 23.70
C LYS A 11 -22.20 -35.41 24.83
N GLY A 12 -23.47 -35.19 24.52
CA GLY A 12 -24.57 -35.19 25.50
C GLY A 12 -24.77 -33.88 26.27
N ARG A 13 -23.98 -32.83 26.02
CA ARG A 13 -24.23 -31.50 26.58
C ARG A 13 -25.07 -30.63 25.64
N ILE A 14 -25.93 -29.81 26.25
CA ILE A 14 -26.77 -28.84 25.54
C ILE A 14 -25.91 -27.63 25.16
N LEU A 15 -26.03 -27.22 23.90
CA LEU A 15 -25.41 -26.01 23.38
C LEU A 15 -26.10 -24.77 23.96
N LYS A 16 -25.37 -23.96 24.73
CA LYS A 16 -25.90 -22.73 25.35
C LYS A 16 -25.71 -21.53 24.43
N THR A 17 -26.59 -20.55 24.55
CA THR A 17 -26.51 -19.26 23.83
C THR A 17 -25.15 -18.60 24.01
N GLU A 18 -24.62 -18.54 25.25
CA GLU A 18 -23.30 -17.96 25.55
C GLU A 18 -22.15 -18.59 24.74
N MET A 19 -22.23 -19.91 24.46
CA MET A 19 -21.22 -20.60 23.65
C MET A 19 -21.26 -20.15 22.19
N LEU A 20 -22.47 -19.98 21.64
CA LEU A 20 -22.68 -19.47 20.28
C LEU A 20 -22.30 -18.00 20.17
N THR A 21 -22.65 -17.18 21.16
CA THR A 21 -22.24 -15.77 21.27
C THR A 21 -20.73 -15.67 21.26
N ASN A 22 -20.01 -16.45 22.06
CA ASN A 22 -18.55 -16.44 22.07
C ASN A 22 -17.94 -16.84 20.72
N LEU A 23 -18.46 -17.88 20.05
CA LEU A 23 -17.98 -18.29 18.72
C LEU A 23 -18.25 -17.23 17.64
N ARG A 24 -19.36 -16.49 17.75
CA ARG A 24 -19.77 -15.45 16.80
C ARG A 24 -18.96 -14.17 17.01
N ASP A 25 -18.81 -13.74 18.25
CA ASP A 25 -18.29 -12.41 18.61
C ASP A 25 -16.77 -12.39 18.65
N PHE A 26 -16.11 -13.45 19.16
CA PHE A 26 -14.65 -13.47 19.30
C PHE A 26 -13.87 -13.20 18.00
N PRO A 27 -14.21 -13.81 16.84
CA PRO A 27 -13.50 -13.48 15.60
C PRO A 27 -13.65 -12.02 15.17
N ARG A 28 -14.82 -11.42 15.40
CA ARG A 28 -15.09 -10.01 15.08
C ARG A 28 -14.36 -9.10 16.04
N GLU A 29 -14.48 -9.34 17.34
CA GLU A 29 -13.77 -8.58 18.38
C GLU A 29 -12.26 -8.66 18.21
N PHE A 30 -11.70 -9.84 17.92
CA PHE A 30 -10.27 -10.00 17.67
C PHE A 30 -9.81 -9.10 16.53
N VAL A 31 -10.55 -9.11 15.41
CA VAL A 31 -10.25 -8.29 14.23
C VAL A 31 -10.37 -6.80 14.55
N ASP A 32 -11.46 -6.39 15.20
CA ASP A 32 -11.72 -4.99 15.55
C ASP A 32 -10.64 -4.44 16.49
N ILE A 33 -10.21 -5.24 17.47
CA ILE A 33 -9.11 -4.89 18.38
C ILE A 33 -7.76 -4.88 17.65
N HIS A 34 -7.48 -5.88 16.82
CA HIS A 34 -6.19 -6.01 16.13
C HIS A 34 -5.93 -4.88 15.14
N TYR A 35 -6.99 -4.39 14.46
CA TYR A 35 -6.91 -3.31 13.47
C TYR A 35 -7.47 -1.98 13.96
N ALA A 36 -7.64 -1.81 15.28
CA ALA A 36 -8.19 -0.59 15.89
C ALA A 36 -7.40 0.65 15.47
N ASP A 37 -6.08 0.57 15.57
CA ASP A 37 -5.15 1.66 15.29
C ASP A 37 -4.66 1.70 13.83
N TYR A 38 -5.26 0.90 12.94
CA TYR A 38 -4.88 0.88 11.53
C TYR A 38 -5.65 1.94 10.73
N SER A 39 -4.98 2.51 9.74
CA SER A 39 -5.61 3.39 8.75
C SER A 39 -6.54 2.62 7.81
N ASP A 40 -7.30 3.36 7.01
CA ASP A 40 -7.97 2.80 5.85
C ASP A 40 -6.98 2.35 4.77
N GLY A 41 -7.40 1.39 3.95
CA GLY A 41 -6.59 0.84 2.87
C GLY A 41 -6.71 -0.68 2.72
N ILE A 42 -5.92 -1.22 1.80
CA ILE A 42 -5.80 -2.67 1.61
C ILE A 42 -5.04 -3.29 2.78
N VAL A 43 -5.64 -4.28 3.43
CA VAL A 43 -5.00 -5.06 4.50
C VAL A 43 -4.17 -6.18 3.89
N THR A 44 -4.77 -6.94 2.97
CA THR A 44 -4.10 -8.04 2.25
C THR A 44 -4.88 -8.43 1.00
N GLY A 45 -4.19 -9.00 0.01
CA GLY A 45 -4.81 -9.37 -1.27
C GLY A 45 -5.32 -8.16 -2.04
N ALA A 46 -6.51 -8.27 -2.64
CA ALA A 46 -7.15 -7.24 -3.46
C ALA A 46 -6.23 -6.69 -4.57
N ASN A 47 -5.35 -7.56 -5.09
CA ASN A 47 -4.38 -7.19 -6.11
C ASN A 47 -5.09 -7.05 -7.45
N LEU A 48 -4.67 -6.05 -8.23
CA LEU A 48 -5.08 -5.91 -9.62
C LEU A 48 -4.14 -6.72 -10.51
N GLU A 49 -4.74 -7.59 -11.32
CA GLU A 49 -4.04 -8.35 -12.37
C GLU A 49 -4.57 -7.96 -13.74
N VAL A 50 -3.66 -7.67 -14.68
CA VAL A 50 -4.01 -7.26 -16.04
C VAL A 50 -4.21 -8.47 -16.96
N GLY A 51 -5.47 -8.72 -17.32
CA GLY A 51 -5.85 -9.61 -18.42
C GLY A 51 -5.88 -8.89 -19.77
N PRO A 52 -6.30 -9.56 -20.87
CA PRO A 52 -6.30 -8.95 -22.22
C PRO A 52 -7.34 -7.83 -22.40
N LYS A 53 -8.52 -7.97 -21.79
CA LYS A 53 -9.67 -7.03 -21.89
C LYS A 53 -10.36 -6.76 -20.55
N HIS A 54 -9.87 -7.38 -19.49
CA HIS A 54 -10.41 -7.26 -18.14
C HIS A 54 -9.26 -7.12 -17.16
N LEU A 55 -9.48 -6.38 -16.08
CA LEU A 55 -8.70 -6.46 -14.87
C LEU A 55 -9.31 -7.55 -13.98
N ILE A 56 -8.46 -8.34 -13.32
CA ILE A 56 -8.88 -9.30 -12.31
C ILE A 56 -8.50 -8.72 -10.96
N ILE A 57 -9.48 -8.56 -10.08
CA ILE A 57 -9.24 -8.20 -8.69
C ILE A 57 -9.23 -9.49 -7.90
N SER A 58 -8.09 -9.85 -7.31
CA SER A 58 -7.95 -11.06 -6.49
C SER A 58 -8.76 -10.97 -5.20
N PRO A 59 -9.09 -12.11 -4.54
CA PRO A 59 -9.61 -12.09 -3.18
C PRO A 59 -8.72 -11.26 -2.25
N GLY A 60 -9.33 -10.66 -1.24
CA GLY A 60 -8.62 -9.77 -0.33
C GLY A 60 -9.50 -9.11 0.70
N ILE A 61 -8.86 -8.36 1.58
CA ILE A 61 -9.48 -7.64 2.69
C ILE A 61 -9.04 -6.18 2.62
N VAL A 62 -10.01 -5.28 2.72
CA VAL A 62 -9.77 -3.84 2.83
C VAL A 62 -10.39 -3.32 4.12
N ARG A 63 -9.77 -2.31 4.72
CA ARG A 63 -10.29 -1.59 5.88
C ARG A 63 -10.80 -0.23 5.44
N HIS A 64 -12.01 0.11 5.88
CA HIS A 64 -12.60 1.43 5.67
C HIS A 64 -13.48 1.83 6.86
N GLU A 65 -13.26 3.04 7.40
CA GLU A 65 -14.00 3.59 8.54
C GLU A 65 -14.16 2.59 9.70
N GLY A 66 -13.06 1.94 10.09
CA GLY A 66 -13.04 0.99 11.21
C GLY A 66 -13.60 -0.40 10.90
N ARG A 67 -14.01 -0.68 9.67
CA ARG A 67 -14.62 -1.96 9.27
C ARG A 67 -13.77 -2.68 8.25
N LEU A 68 -13.69 -4.01 8.38
CA LEU A 68 -13.11 -4.86 7.34
C LEU A 68 -14.17 -5.32 6.35
N TYR A 69 -13.88 -5.14 5.07
CA TYR A 69 -14.65 -5.65 3.94
C TYR A 69 -13.84 -6.75 3.25
N THR A 70 -14.49 -7.87 2.98
CA THR A 70 -13.83 -9.04 2.40
C THR A 70 -14.38 -9.35 1.01
N LEU A 71 -13.49 -9.43 0.04
CA LEU A 71 -13.76 -10.00 -1.27
C LEU A 71 -13.31 -11.47 -1.28
N ASN A 72 -14.28 -12.39 -1.27
CA ASN A 72 -13.99 -13.83 -1.17
C ASN A 72 -13.65 -14.50 -2.51
N LYS A 73 -14.01 -13.89 -3.63
CA LYS A 73 -13.84 -14.44 -4.98
C LYS A 73 -13.27 -13.38 -5.89
N SER A 74 -12.45 -13.79 -6.85
CA SER A 74 -11.94 -12.87 -7.86
C SER A 74 -13.09 -12.20 -8.61
N THR A 75 -12.93 -10.92 -8.92
CA THR A 75 -13.89 -10.14 -9.70
C THR A 75 -13.22 -9.67 -10.98
N GLU A 76 -13.89 -9.85 -12.11
CA GLU A 76 -13.43 -9.32 -13.40
C GLU A 76 -14.06 -7.96 -13.66
N LEU A 77 -13.25 -7.01 -14.12
CA LEU A 77 -13.67 -5.66 -14.48
C LEU A 77 -13.22 -5.36 -15.91
N ALA A 78 -14.17 -5.31 -16.84
CA ALA A 78 -13.88 -4.98 -18.22
C ALA A 78 -13.34 -3.56 -18.37
N TYR A 79 -12.40 -3.35 -19.27
CA TYR A 79 -11.89 -2.03 -19.61
C TYR A 79 -11.76 -1.84 -21.13
N LEU A 80 -11.73 -0.58 -21.55
CA LEU A 80 -11.52 -0.19 -22.94
C LEU A 80 -10.32 0.75 -23.05
N ALA A 81 -9.71 0.77 -24.24
CA ALA A 81 -8.63 1.69 -24.57
C ALA A 81 -9.22 3.06 -24.96
N THR A 82 -9.44 3.93 -23.98
CA THR A 82 -10.07 5.24 -24.19
C THR A 82 -9.07 6.39 -24.36
N GLY A 83 -7.78 6.14 -24.12
CA GLY A 83 -6.73 7.16 -24.05
C GLY A 83 -6.80 8.08 -22.82
N LYS A 84 -7.87 7.99 -22.02
CA LYS A 84 -8.09 8.74 -20.79
C LYS A 84 -7.56 7.98 -19.58
N GLU A 85 -7.32 8.69 -18.49
CA GLU A 85 -6.98 8.08 -17.21
C GLU A 85 -8.24 7.47 -16.59
N LEU A 86 -8.17 6.18 -16.26
CA LEU A 86 -9.22 5.43 -15.59
C LEU A 86 -8.69 4.93 -14.25
N VAL A 87 -9.54 4.99 -13.23
CA VAL A 87 -9.21 4.58 -11.86
C VAL A 87 -10.15 3.45 -11.43
N VAL A 88 -9.57 2.39 -10.89
CA VAL A 88 -10.30 1.29 -10.24
C VAL A 88 -10.50 1.66 -8.78
N LYS A 89 -11.76 1.72 -8.35
CA LYS A 89 -12.14 2.10 -7.00
C LYS A 89 -13.02 1.06 -6.36
N ILE A 90 -12.92 0.93 -5.04
CA ILE A 90 -13.98 0.36 -4.21
C ILE A 90 -14.84 1.52 -3.74
N ARG A 91 -16.15 1.46 -4.00
CA ARG A 91 -17.13 2.41 -3.45
C ARG A 91 -17.92 1.72 -2.34
N PHE A 92 -17.86 2.30 -1.15
CA PHE A 92 -18.60 1.81 0.01
C PHE A 92 -20.00 2.43 -0.03
N LEU A 93 -21.02 1.56 0.01
CA LEU A 93 -22.43 1.94 -0.13
C LEU A 93 -23.05 2.22 1.24
N GLU A 94 -24.17 2.94 1.22
CA GLU A 94 -24.96 3.20 2.42
C GLU A 94 -25.38 1.89 3.10
N VAL A 95 -25.41 1.95 4.43
CA VAL A 95 -25.80 0.83 5.28
C VAL A 95 -27.26 0.47 5.02
N LYS A 96 -27.55 -0.83 4.96
CA LYS A 96 -28.91 -1.36 4.89
C LYS A 96 -29.25 -2.01 6.22
N GLU A 97 -30.13 -1.37 6.98
CA GLU A 97 -30.64 -1.91 8.24
C GLU A 97 -31.86 -2.81 7.96
N GLY A 98 -31.77 -4.07 8.36
CA GLY A 98 -32.88 -5.02 8.39
C GLY A 98 -33.19 -5.45 9.82
N SER A 99 -34.31 -6.15 10.01
CA SER A 99 -34.73 -6.66 11.33
C SER A 99 -33.70 -7.58 11.98
N ASP A 100 -32.97 -8.36 11.17
CA ASP A 100 -32.04 -9.38 11.66
C ASP A 100 -30.57 -9.05 11.39
N LEU A 101 -30.29 -8.17 10.41
CA LEU A 101 -28.94 -7.90 9.92
C LEU A 101 -28.77 -6.44 9.51
N THR A 102 -27.64 -5.85 9.90
CA THR A 102 -27.12 -4.62 9.33
C THR A 102 -26.09 -4.97 8.27
N VAL A 103 -26.34 -4.60 7.02
CA VAL A 103 -25.49 -4.98 5.88
C VAL A 103 -24.71 -3.76 5.38
N TYR A 104 -23.39 -3.89 5.40
CA TYR A 104 -22.46 -2.97 4.75
C TYR A 104 -21.98 -3.61 3.45
N THR A 105 -22.21 -2.95 2.32
CA THR A 105 -21.81 -3.45 1.00
C THR A 105 -20.88 -2.48 0.31
N SER A 106 -20.07 -2.99 -0.62
CA SER A 106 -19.23 -2.21 -1.49
C SER A 106 -19.32 -2.71 -2.92
N GLU A 107 -19.07 -1.84 -3.89
CA GLU A 107 -18.96 -2.17 -5.31
C GLU A 107 -17.57 -1.81 -5.83
N ILE A 108 -17.10 -2.54 -6.85
CA ILE A 108 -15.86 -2.21 -7.57
C ILE A 108 -16.26 -1.52 -8.87
N VAL A 109 -15.71 -0.33 -9.11
CA VAL A 109 -16.05 0.49 -10.26
C VAL A 109 -14.80 0.94 -11.02
N LEU A 110 -14.96 1.15 -12.32
CA LEU A 110 -13.98 1.83 -13.17
C LEU A 110 -14.51 3.23 -13.46
N ASP A 111 -13.75 4.26 -13.11
CA ASP A 111 -14.20 5.65 -13.17
C ASP A 111 -13.18 6.53 -13.91
N GLU A 112 -13.66 7.55 -14.64
CA GLU A 112 -12.81 8.61 -15.20
C GLU A 112 -12.47 9.67 -14.15
N GLN A 113 -13.29 9.82 -13.10
CA GLN A 113 -13.02 10.76 -12.01
C GLN A 113 -11.93 10.19 -11.09
N VAL A 114 -10.74 10.78 -11.17
CA VAL A 114 -9.54 10.28 -10.47
C VAL A 114 -9.62 10.48 -8.96
N GLU A 115 -10.20 11.59 -8.52
CA GLU A 115 -10.32 11.91 -7.09
C GLU A 115 -11.27 10.93 -6.40
N CYS A 116 -10.81 10.34 -5.30
CA CYS A 116 -11.63 9.50 -4.45
C CYS A 116 -12.42 10.35 -3.45
N LYS A 117 -13.71 10.04 -3.31
CA LYS A 117 -14.53 10.56 -2.21
C LYS A 117 -14.14 9.88 -0.90
N SER A 118 -14.63 10.39 0.23
CA SER A 118 -14.40 9.74 1.54
C SER A 118 -14.92 8.31 1.57
N THR A 119 -15.98 7.98 0.82
CA THR A 119 -16.56 6.64 0.71
C THR A 119 -15.94 5.81 -0.42
N GLU A 120 -14.74 6.16 -0.89
CA GLU A 120 -14.05 5.47 -1.99
C GLU A 120 -12.60 5.15 -1.62
N LEU A 121 -12.11 4.00 -2.08
CA LEU A 121 -10.72 3.59 -1.96
C LEU A 121 -10.16 3.22 -3.34
N GLU A 122 -9.03 3.81 -3.72
CA GLU A 122 -8.35 3.51 -4.99
C GLU A 122 -7.55 2.21 -4.90
N LEU A 123 -7.76 1.31 -5.88
CA LEU A 123 -6.98 0.08 -6.06
C LEU A 123 -5.84 0.24 -7.07
N GLY A 124 -5.99 1.16 -8.02
CA GLY A 124 -4.99 1.51 -9.02
C GLY A 124 -5.62 2.27 -10.17
N ARG A 125 -4.77 2.76 -11.08
CA ARG A 125 -5.19 3.56 -12.24
C ARG A 125 -4.38 3.23 -13.48
N PHE A 126 -4.86 3.60 -14.66
CA PHE A 126 -4.12 3.44 -15.90
C PHE A 126 -4.62 4.40 -16.98
N LYS A 127 -3.79 4.64 -18.00
CA LYS A 127 -4.15 5.39 -19.20
C LYS A 127 -3.82 4.57 -20.45
N LEU A 128 -4.82 3.93 -21.04
CA LEU A 128 -4.63 2.97 -22.13
C LEU A 128 -4.91 3.59 -23.50
N LYS A 129 -3.91 3.66 -24.38
CA LYS A 129 -4.09 4.15 -25.75
C LYS A 129 -4.78 3.12 -26.64
N GLU A 130 -5.58 3.60 -27.59
CA GLU A 130 -6.16 2.77 -28.65
C GLU A 130 -5.07 1.97 -29.38
N GLY A 131 -5.34 0.68 -29.63
CA GLY A 131 -4.40 -0.24 -30.27
C GLY A 131 -3.26 -0.75 -29.37
N ALA A 132 -3.14 -0.26 -28.12
CA ALA A 132 -2.13 -0.74 -27.18
C ALA A 132 -2.68 -1.83 -26.25
N ARG A 133 -1.76 -2.57 -25.62
CA ARG A 133 -2.06 -3.54 -24.57
C ARG A 133 -1.70 -2.92 -23.21
N LEU A 134 -2.60 -3.04 -22.24
CA LEU A 134 -2.29 -2.72 -20.84
C LEU A 134 -1.34 -3.78 -20.28
N ARG A 135 -0.36 -3.34 -19.50
CA ARG A 135 0.67 -4.21 -18.94
C ARG A 135 0.87 -3.95 -17.44
N GLN A 136 1.47 -4.93 -16.76
CA GLN A 136 1.81 -4.86 -15.33
C GLN A 136 3.20 -5.47 -15.02
N ASP A 137 3.95 -5.83 -16.05
CA ASP A 137 5.33 -6.28 -16.00
C ASP A 137 6.27 -5.06 -15.95
N TYR A 138 6.45 -4.51 -14.76
CA TYR A 138 7.34 -3.37 -14.54
C TYR A 138 8.80 -3.78 -14.80
N GLN A 139 9.50 -3.05 -15.66
CA GLN A 139 10.87 -3.35 -16.04
C GLN A 139 11.87 -2.92 -14.97
N ASN A 140 11.56 -1.83 -14.27
CA ASN A 140 12.38 -1.31 -13.19
C ASN A 140 11.55 -0.44 -12.23
N PHE A 141 12.17 0.03 -11.15
CA PHE A 141 11.47 0.85 -10.15
C PHE A 141 10.95 2.18 -10.73
N ALA A 142 11.63 2.81 -11.68
CA ALA A 142 11.14 4.04 -12.30
C ALA A 142 9.90 3.81 -13.18
N ASP A 143 9.71 2.58 -13.67
CA ASP A 143 8.62 2.18 -14.58
C ASP A 143 7.22 2.30 -13.96
N PHE A 144 7.11 2.37 -12.63
CA PHE A 144 5.82 2.67 -11.94
C PHE A 144 5.26 4.05 -12.27
N THR A 145 6.07 4.96 -12.84
CA THR A 145 5.63 6.30 -13.27
C THR A 145 5.32 6.38 -14.77
N THR A 146 5.39 5.26 -15.48
CA THR A 146 5.05 5.21 -16.91
C THR A 146 3.58 5.57 -17.12
N GLU A 147 3.34 6.70 -17.80
CA GLU A 147 2.00 7.30 -17.93
C GLU A 147 1.03 6.41 -18.72
N TYR A 148 1.48 5.81 -19.81
CA TYR A 148 0.61 5.10 -20.75
C TYR A 148 0.79 3.59 -20.69
N ASN A 149 -0.31 2.88 -20.94
CA ASN A 149 -0.37 1.43 -21.19
C ASN A 149 0.20 0.58 -20.06
N THR A 150 0.39 1.16 -18.87
CA THR A 150 0.95 0.51 -17.70
C THR A 150 -0.02 0.73 -16.55
N LEU A 151 -0.36 -0.34 -15.83
CA LEU A 151 -1.10 -0.22 -14.59
C LEU A 151 -0.25 0.57 -13.58
N ASN A 152 -0.85 1.52 -12.88
CA ASN A 152 -0.18 2.32 -11.86
C ASN A 152 -0.85 2.06 -10.50
N VAL A 153 -0.05 1.56 -9.57
CA VAL A 153 -0.46 1.22 -8.19
C VAL A 153 0.18 2.14 -7.14
N LEU A 154 0.82 3.23 -7.57
CA LEU A 154 1.49 4.17 -6.64
C LEU A 154 0.49 4.87 -5.73
N HIS A 155 -0.74 5.08 -6.19
CA HIS A 155 -1.78 5.78 -5.45
C HIS A 155 -2.60 4.87 -4.54
N THR A 156 -2.41 3.55 -4.65
CA THR A 156 -3.06 2.56 -3.81
C THR A 156 -2.57 2.70 -2.37
N SER A 157 -3.52 2.73 -1.43
CA SER A 157 -3.23 2.84 0.00
C SER A 157 -3.35 1.49 0.68
N TYR A 158 -2.30 1.09 1.39
CA TYR A 158 -2.32 -0.10 2.24
C TYR A 158 -2.54 0.31 3.69
N ALA A 159 -3.44 -0.40 4.38
CA ALA A 159 -3.77 -0.16 5.76
C ALA A 159 -2.55 -0.46 6.64
N ALA A 160 -2.14 0.49 7.46
CA ALA A 160 -1.01 0.35 8.37
C ALA A 160 -1.30 1.08 9.69
N HIS A 161 -0.53 0.75 10.73
CA HIS A 161 -0.69 1.39 12.04
C HIS A 161 -0.48 2.92 11.94
N GLY A 162 -1.45 3.68 12.42
CA GLY A 162 -1.50 5.15 12.36
C GLY A 162 -1.90 5.70 11.00
N GLU A 163 -1.05 5.56 9.99
CA GLU A 163 -1.25 6.12 8.65
C GLU A 163 -1.02 5.06 7.58
N SER A 164 -1.77 5.16 6.47
CA SER A 164 -1.62 4.26 5.33
C SER A 164 -0.22 4.33 4.74
N THR A 165 0.19 3.23 4.13
CA THR A 165 1.52 3.10 3.52
C THR A 165 1.47 2.69 2.06
N VAL A 166 2.65 2.73 1.44
CA VAL A 166 2.87 2.42 0.04
C VAL A 166 2.72 0.92 -0.21
N SER A 167 2.27 0.56 -1.41
CA SER A 167 2.14 -0.83 -1.85
C SER A 167 3.38 -1.69 -1.56
N PRO A 168 3.22 -2.88 -0.95
CA PRO A 168 4.29 -3.87 -0.81
C PRO A 168 4.91 -4.28 -2.15
N LEU A 169 4.16 -4.21 -3.26
CA LEU A 169 4.73 -4.46 -4.59
C LEU A 169 5.82 -3.45 -4.92
N VAL A 170 5.53 -2.16 -4.73
CA VAL A 170 6.46 -1.06 -5.00
C VAL A 170 7.69 -1.19 -4.08
N MET A 171 7.48 -1.44 -2.79
CA MET A 171 8.59 -1.62 -1.83
C MET A 171 9.49 -2.81 -2.19
N ARG A 172 8.92 -3.94 -2.65
CA ARG A 172 9.72 -5.09 -3.11
C ARG A 172 10.55 -4.80 -4.36
N TYR A 173 10.03 -4.03 -5.32
CA TYR A 173 10.82 -3.58 -6.47
C TYR A 173 11.96 -2.65 -6.05
N PHE A 174 11.72 -1.75 -5.10
CA PHE A 174 12.80 -0.93 -4.53
C PHE A 174 13.86 -1.82 -3.88
N ALA A 175 13.45 -2.78 -3.07
CA ALA A 175 14.34 -3.68 -2.35
C ALA A 175 15.23 -4.50 -3.30
N ASP A 176 14.64 -5.15 -4.31
CA ASP A 176 15.40 -5.94 -5.29
C ASP A 176 16.47 -5.09 -5.98
N GLN A 177 16.11 -3.88 -6.40
CA GLN A 177 17.07 -2.99 -7.07
C GLN A 177 18.15 -2.47 -6.13
N MET A 178 17.80 -2.16 -4.88
CA MET A 178 18.76 -1.69 -3.89
C MET A 178 19.75 -2.80 -3.50
N LEU A 179 19.27 -4.03 -3.27
CA LEU A 179 20.12 -5.17 -2.92
C LEU A 179 21.08 -5.54 -4.07
N ARG A 180 20.64 -5.41 -5.32
CA ARG A 180 21.50 -5.63 -6.51
C ARG A 180 22.46 -4.49 -6.81
N SER A 181 22.25 -3.31 -6.22
CA SER A 181 23.06 -2.12 -6.54
C SER A 181 24.48 -2.16 -5.95
N GLY A 182 24.72 -3.04 -4.95
CA GLY A 182 25.99 -3.08 -4.24
C GLY A 182 26.23 -1.88 -3.31
N SER A 183 25.16 -1.25 -2.79
CA SER A 183 25.30 -0.12 -1.87
C SER A 183 26.18 -0.46 -0.67
N ALA A 184 27.15 0.41 -0.37
CA ALA A 184 28.02 0.30 0.79
C ALA A 184 27.42 0.94 2.06
N ASP A 185 26.27 1.63 1.97
CA ASP A 185 25.59 2.23 3.12
C ASP A 185 24.78 1.15 3.85
N PRO A 186 25.08 0.83 5.13
CA PRO A 186 24.35 -0.19 5.88
C PRO A 186 22.85 0.12 6.01
N ARG A 187 22.46 1.40 5.97
CA ARG A 187 21.04 1.82 6.04
C ARG A 187 20.28 1.36 4.81
N ASP A 188 20.93 1.34 3.64
CA ASP A 188 20.32 0.86 2.39
C ASP A 188 20.04 -0.65 2.45
N LEU A 189 20.98 -1.43 2.99
CA LEU A 189 20.81 -2.87 3.14
C LEU A 189 19.71 -3.20 4.16
N VAL A 190 19.73 -2.57 5.34
CA VAL A 190 18.71 -2.79 6.37
C VAL A 190 17.32 -2.45 5.84
N PHE A 191 17.16 -1.26 5.24
CA PHE A 191 15.87 -0.83 4.73
C PHE A 191 15.39 -1.71 3.57
N ALA A 192 16.27 -2.10 2.64
CA ALA A 192 15.92 -2.99 1.55
C ALA A 192 15.51 -4.38 2.05
N MET A 193 16.19 -4.95 3.05
CA MET A 193 15.78 -6.22 3.68
C MET A 193 14.40 -6.11 4.33
N MET A 194 14.10 -4.99 5.00
CA MET A 194 12.76 -4.73 5.55
C MET A 194 11.68 -4.65 4.46
N CYS A 195 11.97 -3.98 3.35
CA CYS A 195 11.08 -3.89 2.20
C CYS A 195 10.90 -5.22 1.45
N ALA A 196 11.89 -6.11 1.48
CA ALA A 196 11.84 -7.43 0.84
C ALA A 196 11.09 -8.48 1.69
N ASN A 197 11.07 -8.29 3.01
CA ASN A 197 10.41 -9.21 3.93
C ASN A 197 8.88 -9.22 3.75
N GLU A 198 8.22 -10.24 4.31
CA GLU A 198 6.76 -10.32 4.27
C GLU A 198 6.11 -9.18 5.07
N GLY A 199 5.07 -8.57 4.48
CA GLY A 199 4.24 -7.55 5.11
C GLY A 199 4.37 -6.17 4.48
N ILE A 200 3.96 -5.16 5.26
CA ILE A 200 3.98 -3.75 4.90
C ILE A 200 5.07 -3.02 5.68
N VAL A 201 5.74 -2.06 5.04
CA VAL A 201 6.68 -1.16 5.72
C VAL A 201 5.90 0.06 6.20
N SER A 202 6.03 0.42 7.48
CA SER A 202 5.32 1.60 8.01
C SER A 202 5.77 2.88 7.28
N ARG A 203 4.82 3.78 7.04
CA ARG A 203 5.12 5.03 6.34
C ARG A 203 6.19 5.85 7.05
N SER A 204 6.12 5.95 8.38
CA SER A 204 7.09 6.70 9.18
C SER A 204 8.52 6.21 8.96
N LEU A 205 8.73 4.89 8.85
CA LEU A 205 10.03 4.29 8.58
C LEU A 205 10.53 4.62 7.17
N ILE A 206 9.66 4.60 6.16
CA ILE A 206 9.99 5.02 4.79
C ILE A 206 10.44 6.49 4.78
N LEU A 207 9.72 7.37 5.47
CA LEU A 207 10.04 8.80 5.54
C LEU A 207 11.36 9.06 6.30
N HIS A 208 11.63 8.31 7.37
CA HIS A 208 12.90 8.37 8.10
C HIS A 208 14.07 7.91 7.23
N TYR A 209 13.88 6.82 6.47
CA TYR A 209 14.87 6.36 5.52
C TYR A 209 15.16 7.42 4.45
N ILE A 210 14.13 8.00 3.83
CA ILE A 210 14.28 9.04 2.80
C ILE A 210 15.03 10.26 3.34
N SER A 211 14.59 10.79 4.49
CA SER A 211 15.20 11.97 5.11
C SER A 211 16.67 11.73 5.46
N GLY A 212 16.97 10.61 6.13
CA GLY A 212 18.33 10.23 6.51
C GLY A 212 19.24 9.95 5.33
N ARG A 213 18.73 9.34 4.24
CA ARG A 213 19.53 9.04 3.05
C ARG A 213 19.79 10.24 2.17
N MET A 214 18.83 11.15 2.05
CA MET A 214 18.97 12.33 1.19
C MET A 214 19.55 13.54 1.94
N GLY A 215 19.65 13.49 3.27
CA GLY A 215 20.07 14.63 4.09
C GLY A 215 19.06 15.79 4.00
N ILE A 216 17.77 15.46 3.90
CA ILE A 216 16.67 16.43 3.82
C ILE A 216 15.83 16.36 5.09
N ALA A 217 15.11 17.44 5.40
CA ALA A 217 14.20 17.48 6.54
C ALA A 217 13.12 16.39 6.40
N TYR A 218 12.76 15.77 7.53
CA TYR A 218 11.60 14.89 7.60
C TYR A 218 10.34 15.67 7.27
N LYS A 219 9.57 15.18 6.31
CA LYS A 219 8.30 15.75 5.87
C LYS A 219 7.37 14.61 5.50
N ASP A 220 6.08 14.89 5.61
CA ASP A 220 5.09 14.00 5.04
C ASP A 220 5.07 14.15 3.51
N TYR A 221 4.97 13.01 2.82
CA TYR A 221 5.05 12.89 1.38
C TYR A 221 3.98 11.97 0.85
N THR A 222 3.32 12.35 -0.25
CA THR A 222 2.42 11.44 -0.96
C THR A 222 3.17 10.19 -1.45
N HIS A 223 2.46 9.10 -1.75
CA HIS A 223 3.10 7.88 -2.23
C HIS A 223 3.91 8.09 -3.52
N VAL A 224 3.44 8.97 -4.41
CA VAL A 224 4.18 9.37 -5.62
C VAL A 224 5.46 10.12 -5.27
N GLN A 225 5.42 11.01 -4.28
CA GLN A 225 6.62 11.72 -3.80
C GLN A 225 7.61 10.75 -3.13
N ILE A 226 7.11 9.80 -2.32
CA ILE A 226 7.92 8.72 -1.73
C ILE A 226 8.63 7.94 -2.84
N HIS A 227 7.89 7.47 -3.85
CA HIS A 227 8.46 6.76 -5.00
C HIS A 227 9.53 7.59 -5.71
N LYS A 228 9.28 8.88 -5.95
CA LYS A 228 10.24 9.81 -6.56
C LYS A 228 11.52 9.95 -5.74
N HIS A 229 11.42 10.04 -4.42
CA HIS A 229 12.57 10.12 -3.52
C HIS A 229 13.37 8.81 -3.49
N LEU A 230 12.68 7.67 -3.40
CA LEU A 230 13.31 6.34 -3.46
C LEU A 230 14.01 6.11 -4.81
N SER A 231 13.42 6.55 -5.91
CA SER A 231 14.02 6.47 -7.25
C SER A 231 15.33 7.26 -7.31
N ARG A 232 15.36 8.49 -6.78
CA ARG A 232 16.58 9.29 -6.69
C ARG A 232 17.66 8.64 -5.84
N ILE A 233 17.29 7.97 -4.75
CA ILE A 233 18.25 7.24 -3.92
C ILE A 233 18.86 6.10 -4.74
N LEU A 234 18.07 5.31 -5.46
CA LEU A 234 18.58 4.26 -6.35
C LEU A 234 19.52 4.81 -7.44
N ASP A 235 19.16 5.93 -8.08
CA ASP A 235 19.98 6.57 -9.11
C ASP A 235 21.32 7.07 -8.56
N ASN A 236 21.31 7.64 -7.34
CA ASN A 236 22.52 8.10 -6.66
C ASN A 236 23.47 6.95 -6.33
N VAL A 237 22.94 5.81 -5.88
CA VAL A 237 23.74 4.62 -5.58
C VAL A 237 24.35 4.06 -6.88
N ARG A 238 23.56 3.93 -7.95
CA ARG A 238 24.04 3.45 -9.26
C ARG A 238 25.10 4.35 -9.88
N SER A 239 25.01 5.65 -9.67
CA SER A 239 25.94 6.64 -10.22
C SER A 239 27.24 6.75 -9.41
N GLY A 240 27.45 5.89 -8.40
CA GLY A 240 28.66 5.86 -7.58
C GLY A 240 28.82 7.07 -6.66
N GLY A 241 27.72 7.71 -6.23
CA GLY A 241 27.76 8.80 -5.25
C GLY A 241 28.41 10.11 -5.74
N LYS A 242 28.51 10.36 -7.05
CA LYS A 242 29.11 11.61 -7.58
C LYS A 242 28.28 12.88 -7.40
N ALA A 243 27.14 12.83 -6.70
CA ALA A 243 26.33 14.01 -6.41
C ALA A 243 26.47 14.41 -4.93
N ARG A 244 27.24 15.47 -4.69
CA ARG A 244 27.56 16.15 -3.41
C ARG A 244 28.79 15.67 -2.65
N GLY A 245 29.95 15.95 -3.26
CA GLY A 245 31.07 16.44 -2.45
C GLY A 245 30.63 17.67 -1.64
N SER A 246 30.98 17.65 -0.37
CA SER A 246 30.76 18.68 0.63
C SER A 246 30.93 20.12 0.08
N LEU A 247 29.93 20.97 0.33
CA LEU A 247 30.22 22.36 0.72
C LEU A 247 30.93 22.27 2.08
N ALA A 248 32.25 22.04 2.04
CA ALA A 248 33.10 22.12 3.21
C ALA A 248 33.13 23.59 3.63
N ALA A 249 32.48 23.87 4.75
CA ALA A 249 32.62 25.11 5.49
C ALA A 249 34.09 25.30 5.91
N GLY A 250 34.61 26.50 5.64
CA GLY A 250 35.65 27.17 6.43
C GLY A 250 37.00 26.45 6.58
N GLY A 251 37.88 26.59 5.57
CA GLY A 251 39.33 26.48 5.80
C GLY A 251 39.87 27.78 6.46
N PRO A 252 40.88 27.69 7.34
CA PRO A 252 41.31 28.82 8.16
C PRO A 252 42.02 29.91 7.33
N GLN A 253 41.56 31.16 7.46
CA GLN A 253 42.25 32.34 6.94
C GLN A 253 43.59 32.51 7.68
N ARG A 254 44.70 32.36 6.96
CA ARG A 254 46.00 32.84 7.42
C ARG A 254 46.06 34.34 7.19
N VAL A 255 46.12 35.10 8.27
CA VAL A 255 46.47 36.53 8.26
C VAL A 255 47.98 36.62 8.02
N ILE A 256 48.37 37.26 6.92
CA ILE A 256 49.73 37.73 6.70
C ILE A 256 49.75 39.18 7.18
N VAL A 257 50.66 39.48 8.10
CA VAL A 257 50.95 40.84 8.57
C VAL A 257 52.21 41.29 7.83
N ASP A 258 52.12 42.41 7.13
CA ASP A 258 53.25 43.31 6.85
C ASP A 258 52.98 44.63 7.59
#